data_AF-A0A7H4MEA7-F1
#
_entry.id   AF-A0A7H4MEA7-F1
#
_cell.length_a   1.000
_cell.length_b   1.000
_cell.length_c   1.000
_cell.angle_alpha   90.00
_cell.angle_beta   90.00
_cell.angle_gamma   90.00
#
_symmetry.space_group_name_H-M   'P 1'
#
loop_
_entity.id
_entity.type
_entity.pdbx_description
1 polymer ?
#
loop_
_entity_poly.entity_id
_entity_poly.type
_entity_poly.pdbx_seq_one_letter_code
_entity_poly.pdbx_strand_id
1 'polypeptide(L)'
;MAICRFAGKGRRRLITAISIRRGDLYAKPETRRLGADAGADDEKAIDLLSRNEKGFFLQVEGASIDKQDHAANPCGQIGETVDLDEAVQKALEFARKDGNTLVIVTADHAHASQIIPADSKAPD
;
A
#
# COMPACT_ATOMS: atom_id res chain seq x y z
N MET A 1 -24.97 -2.23 9.08
CA MET A 1 -24.26 -3.50 9.26
C MET A 1 -23.76 -3.94 7.89
N ALA A 2 -22.49 -3.70 7.57
CA ALA A 2 -21.93 -4.12 6.29
C ALA A 2 -21.71 -5.63 6.36
N ILE A 3 -22.57 -6.39 5.67
CA ILE A 3 -22.40 -7.83 5.52
C ILE A 3 -21.35 -8.02 4.43
N CYS A 4 -20.12 -8.33 4.83
CA CYS A 4 -19.03 -8.62 3.93
C CYS A 4 -19.24 -10.00 3.29
N ARG A 5 -19.86 -10.04 2.11
CA ARG A 5 -19.93 -11.24 1.25
C ARG A 5 -18.83 -11.17 0.20
N PHE A 6 -18.21 -12.31 -0.05
CA PHE A 6 -17.11 -12.47 -0.99
C PHE A 6 -17.49 -13.46 -2.10
N ALA A 7 -17.04 -13.17 -3.32
CA ALA A 7 -17.21 -14.00 -4.49
C ALA A 7 -15.92 -13.97 -5.31
N GLY A 8 -15.21 -15.10 -5.42
CA GLY A 8 -14.01 -15.18 -6.28
C GLY A 8 -13.05 -16.31 -5.92
N LYS A 9 -12.27 -16.79 -6.89
CA LYS A 9 -11.20 -17.78 -6.66
C LYS A 9 -10.04 -17.53 -7.63
N GLY A 10 -8.84 -17.24 -7.12
CA GLY A 10 -7.58 -17.50 -7.83
C GLY A 10 -6.55 -16.36 -7.97
N ARG A 11 -5.28 -16.76 -7.71
CA ARG A 11 -3.92 -16.27 -8.10
C ARG A 11 -3.39 -14.85 -7.73
N ARG A 12 -2.30 -14.87 -6.93
CA ARG A 12 -1.61 -13.82 -6.11
C ARG A 12 -1.20 -12.54 -6.86
N ARG A 13 -1.57 -11.33 -6.35
CA ARG A 13 -0.83 -10.06 -5.96
C ARG A 13 -1.76 -8.79 -5.95
N LEU A 14 -1.37 -7.51 -5.77
CA LEU A 14 -0.73 -6.72 -4.70
C LEU A 14 -1.19 -5.21 -4.75
N ILE A 15 -1.09 -4.40 -3.68
CA ILE A 15 -1.19 -2.91 -3.73
C ILE A 15 0.11 -2.24 -3.23
N THR A 16 0.60 -1.19 -3.91
CA THR A 16 1.92 -0.53 -3.67
C THR A 16 1.81 1.00 -3.59
N ALA A 17 2.49 1.61 -2.62
CA ALA A 17 2.71 3.06 -2.53
C ALA A 17 4.20 3.38 -2.70
N ILE A 18 4.52 4.45 -3.44
CA ILE A 18 5.89 4.91 -3.70
C ILE A 18 5.99 6.38 -3.28
N SER A 19 7.02 6.71 -2.49
CA SER A 19 7.38 8.08 -2.13
C SER A 19 8.75 8.43 -2.68
N ILE A 20 8.84 9.56 -3.39
CA ILE A 20 10.06 10.07 -4.00
C ILE A 20 10.28 11.51 -3.56
N ARG A 21 11.35 11.76 -2.80
CA ARG A 21 11.80 13.13 -2.52
C ARG A 21 12.76 13.58 -3.63
N ARG A 22 12.48 14.70 -4.29
CA ARG A 22 13.42 15.28 -5.28
C ARG A 22 14.69 15.79 -4.58
N GLY A 23 15.80 15.11 -4.80
CA GLY A 23 17.13 15.72 -4.97
C GLY A 23 17.74 15.21 -6.28
N ASP A 24 19.02 15.45 -6.55
CA ASP A 24 19.70 15.09 -7.82
C ASP A 24 19.24 13.72 -8.38
N LEU A 25 18.30 13.74 -9.33
CA LEU A 25 17.62 12.56 -9.90
C LEU A 25 18.57 11.60 -10.65
N TYR A 26 19.85 11.96 -10.72
CA TYR A 26 20.94 11.18 -11.31
C TYR A 26 21.86 10.52 -10.26
N ALA A 27 21.62 10.72 -8.96
CA ALA A 27 22.35 10.01 -7.92
C ALA A 27 21.88 8.54 -7.84
N LYS A 28 22.82 7.59 -7.77
CA LYS A 28 22.51 6.15 -7.66
C LYS A 28 21.61 5.90 -6.44
N PRO A 29 20.48 5.19 -6.56
CA PRO A 29 19.60 4.93 -5.44
C PRO A 29 20.29 3.97 -4.45
N GLU A 30 20.50 4.42 -3.22
CA GLU A 30 20.85 3.52 -2.13
C GLU A 30 19.60 2.75 -1.70
N THR A 31 19.65 1.42 -1.81
CA THR A 31 18.50 0.55 -1.52
C THR A 31 18.69 -0.09 -0.14
N ARG A 32 17.80 0.21 0.81
CA ARG A 32 17.81 -0.39 2.15
C ARG A 32 16.48 -1.12 2.39
N ARG A 33 16.53 -2.43 2.64
CA ARG A 33 15.34 -3.22 3.02
C ARG A 33 15.10 -3.06 4.52
N LEU A 34 13.87 -2.74 4.90
CA LEU A 34 13.40 -2.75 6.29
C LEU A 34 12.52 -3.98 6.53
N GLY A 35 12.40 -4.40 7.79
CA GLY A 35 11.65 -5.57 8.24
C GLY A 35 10.13 -5.38 8.11
N ALA A 36 9.34 -6.29 8.68
CA ALA A 36 7.90 -6.35 8.48
C ALA A 36 7.12 -6.08 9.78
N ASP A 37 7.01 -4.80 10.15
CA ASP A 37 5.94 -4.24 10.98
C ASP A 37 5.44 -2.90 10.38
N ALA A 38 4.48 -2.99 9.46
CA ALA A 38 4.14 -1.97 8.46
C ALA A 38 3.95 -0.54 9.01
N GLY A 39 3.16 -0.37 10.08
CA GLY A 39 2.85 0.98 10.59
C GLY A 39 4.02 1.69 11.28
N ALA A 40 4.90 0.97 11.96
CA ALA A 40 6.04 1.55 12.69
C ALA A 40 7.31 1.62 11.82
N ASP A 41 7.45 0.72 10.85
CA ASP A 41 8.57 0.71 9.92
C ASP A 41 8.50 1.85 8.90
N ASP A 42 7.31 2.29 8.47
CA ASP A 42 7.18 3.32 7.42
C ASP A 42 7.64 4.71 7.88
N GLU A 43 7.24 5.12 9.08
CA GLU A 43 7.73 6.37 9.69
C GLU A 43 9.25 6.33 9.91
N LYS A 44 9.75 5.17 10.36
CA LYS A 44 11.18 4.96 10.57
C LYS A 44 11.95 4.94 9.24
N ALA A 45 11.37 4.40 8.18
CA ALA A 45 11.93 4.42 6.84
C ALA A 45 12.07 5.86 6.35
N ILE A 46 11.01 6.65 6.47
CA ILE A 46 11.00 8.07 6.11
C ILE A 46 12.02 8.85 6.96
N ASP A 47 12.08 8.64 8.27
CA ASP A 47 13.05 9.32 9.15
C ASP A 47 14.51 9.00 8.79
N LEU A 48 14.80 7.74 8.45
CA LEU A 48 16.16 7.35 8.06
C LEU A 48 16.54 7.87 6.66
N LEU A 49 15.62 7.81 5.70
CA LEU A 49 15.88 8.18 4.30
C LEU A 49 15.85 9.71 4.08
N SER A 50 15.06 10.45 4.87
CA SER A 50 14.92 11.90 4.74
C SER A 50 16.21 12.67 5.07
N ARG A 51 17.12 12.05 5.81
CA ARG A 51 18.45 12.60 6.14
C ARG A 51 19.39 12.72 4.92
N ASN A 52 19.05 12.07 3.80
CA ASN A 52 19.83 12.21 2.57
C ASN A 52 19.44 13.50 1.83
N GLU A 53 20.38 14.44 1.75
CA GLU A 53 20.21 15.71 1.04
C GLU A 53 19.97 15.55 -0.48
N LYS A 54 20.37 14.41 -1.06
CA LYS A 54 20.12 14.08 -2.48
C LYS A 54 18.74 13.51 -2.75
N GLY A 55 17.88 13.41 -1.74
CA GLY A 55 16.56 12.80 -1.85
C GLY A 55 16.60 11.28 -1.69
N PHE A 56 15.43 10.65 -1.87
CA PHE A 56 15.27 9.21 -1.70
C PHE A 56 14.14 8.65 -2.57
N PHE A 57 14.19 7.34 -2.77
CA PHE A 57 13.09 6.53 -3.31
C PHE A 57 12.70 5.50 -2.25
N LEU A 58 11.43 5.43 -1.92
CA LEU A 58 10.86 4.47 -0.98
C LEU A 58 9.64 3.80 -1.62
N GLN A 59 9.59 2.48 -1.57
CA GLN A 59 8.42 1.68 -1.96
C GLN A 59 7.89 0.95 -0.73
N VAL A 60 6.59 1.10 -0.48
CA VAL A 60 5.82 0.48 0.60
C VAL A 60 4.75 -0.41 -0.02
N GLU A 61 4.56 -1.60 0.55
CA GLU A 61 3.76 -2.67 -0.06
C GLU A 61 2.69 -3.21 0.91
N GLY A 62 1.42 -3.05 0.55
CA GLY A 62 0.27 -3.64 1.26
C GLY A 62 0.09 -5.11 0.89
N ALA A 63 1.03 -5.96 1.28
CA ALA A 63 1.20 -7.31 0.73
C ALA A 63 0.05 -8.29 0.98
N SER A 64 -0.81 -8.02 1.97
CA SER A 64 -1.81 -8.98 2.43
C SER A 64 -3.23 -8.69 1.92
N ILE A 65 -3.51 -7.53 1.31
CA ILE A 65 -4.81 -7.25 0.66
C ILE A 65 -5.15 -8.35 -0.35
N ASP A 66 -4.20 -8.66 -1.23
CA ASP A 66 -4.24 -9.79 -2.17
C ASP A 66 -4.49 -11.13 -1.48
N LYS A 67 -3.70 -11.43 -0.43
CA LYS A 67 -3.76 -12.72 0.26
C LYS A 67 -5.14 -12.96 0.87
N GLN A 68 -5.74 -11.91 1.42
CA GLN A 68 -7.08 -11.99 2.01
C GLN A 68 -8.16 -12.11 0.94
N ASP A 69 -8.02 -11.46 -0.21
CA ASP A 69 -8.92 -11.66 -1.35
C ASP A 69 -8.81 -13.12 -1.85
N HIS A 70 -7.61 -13.70 -1.99
CA HIS A 70 -7.48 -15.14 -2.27
C HIS A 70 -8.10 -16.08 -1.27
N ALA A 71 -8.02 -15.73 0.01
CA ALA A 71 -8.61 -16.50 1.09
C ALA A 71 -10.13 -16.35 1.14
N ALA A 72 -10.74 -15.58 0.23
CA ALA A 72 -12.15 -15.25 0.26
C ALA A 72 -12.58 -14.60 1.58
N ASN A 73 -11.68 -13.80 2.17
CA ASN A 73 -11.84 -13.18 3.47
C ASN A 73 -12.02 -11.67 3.33
N PRO A 74 -13.25 -11.18 3.14
CA PRO A 74 -13.50 -9.77 2.86
C PRO A 74 -13.21 -8.88 4.07
N CYS A 75 -13.40 -9.36 5.31
CA CYS A 75 -13.03 -8.62 6.51
C CYS A 75 -11.51 -8.44 6.60
N GLY A 76 -10.74 -9.50 6.30
CA GLY A 76 -9.28 -9.40 6.22
C GLY A 76 -8.84 -8.44 5.12
N GLN A 77 -9.41 -8.56 3.93
CA GLN A 77 -9.03 -7.75 2.76
C GLN A 77 -9.28 -6.25 3.01
N ILE A 78 -10.43 -5.91 3.59
CA ILE A 78 -10.75 -4.52 3.95
C ILE A 78 -9.82 -4.04 5.07
N GLY A 79 -9.54 -4.87 6.08
CA GLY A 79 -8.59 -4.54 7.15
C GLY A 79 -7.20 -4.19 6.62
N GLU A 80 -6.64 -5.03 5.75
CA GLU A 80 -5.34 -4.77 5.13
C GLU A 80 -5.35 -3.52 4.22
N THR A 81 -6.51 -3.17 3.67
CA THR A 81 -6.68 -1.93 2.90
C THR A 81 -6.66 -0.71 3.82
N VAL A 82 -7.22 -0.82 5.03
CA VAL A 82 -7.12 0.23 6.07
C VAL A 82 -5.67 0.37 6.54
N ASP A 83 -4.95 -0.73 6.75
CA ASP A 83 -3.53 -0.69 7.13
C ASP A 83 -2.67 0.05 6.07
N LEU A 84 -2.94 -0.18 4.78
CA LEU A 84 -2.28 0.57 3.71
C LEU A 84 -2.68 2.05 3.69
N ASP A 85 -3.94 2.38 3.99
CA ASP A 85 -4.40 3.77 4.08
C ASP A 85 -3.65 4.53 5.18
N GLU A 86 -3.40 3.91 6.34
CA GLU A 86 -2.59 4.51 7.40
C GLU A 86 -1.15 4.84 6.95
N ALA A 87 -0.52 3.93 6.18
CA ALA A 87 0.80 4.18 5.58
C ALA A 87 0.76 5.34 4.56
N VAL A 88 -0.28 5.41 3.72
CA VAL A 88 -0.49 6.50 2.77
C VAL A 88 -0.68 7.84 3.48
N GLN A 89 -1.45 7.87 4.58
CA GLN A 89 -1.63 9.08 5.37
C GLN A 89 -0.29 9.62 5.89
N LYS A 90 0.57 8.76 6.46
CA LYS A 90 1.92 9.12 6.92
C LYS A 90 2.78 9.68 5.78
N ALA A 91 2.76 9.04 4.60
CA ALA A 91 3.49 9.50 3.42
C ALA A 91 2.99 10.87 2.94
N LEU A 92 1.68 11.10 2.93
CA LEU A 92 1.07 12.38 2.57
C LEU A 92 1.38 13.48 3.57
N GLU A 93 1.36 13.19 4.87
CA GLU A 93 1.77 14.14 5.92
C GLU A 93 3.22 14.58 5.75
N PHE A 94 4.13 13.63 5.52
CA PHE A 94 5.52 13.94 5.23
C PHE A 94 5.64 14.81 3.97
N ALA A 95 4.98 14.42 2.88
CA ALA A 95 5.07 15.14 1.62
C ALA A 95 4.53 16.57 1.70
N ARG A 96 3.45 16.80 2.48
CA ARG A 96 2.90 18.13 2.76
C ARG A 96 3.87 19.00 3.55
N LYS A 97 4.61 18.43 4.51
CA LYS A 97 5.61 19.14 5.31
C LYS A 97 6.88 19.45 4.52
N ASP A 98 7.35 18.51 3.69
CA ASP A 98 8.58 18.64 2.90
C ASP A 98 8.41 19.54 1.65
N GLY A 99 7.24 19.51 1.01
CA GLY A 99 6.92 20.34 -0.16
C GLY A 99 7.62 19.94 -1.47
N ASN A 100 8.55 18.98 -1.45
CA ASN A 100 9.35 18.51 -2.59
C ASN A 100 9.26 17.00 -2.81
N THR A 101 8.21 16.37 -2.27
CA THR A 101 8.00 14.92 -2.31
C THR A 101 6.80 14.56 -3.18
N LEU A 102 6.99 13.60 -4.09
CA LEU A 102 5.95 12.98 -4.91
C LEU A 102 5.50 11.66 -4.25
N VAL A 103 4.20 11.51 -4.06
CA VAL A 103 3.57 10.27 -3.59
C VAL A 103 2.75 9.67 -4.72
N ILE A 104 2.96 8.39 -5.02
CA ILE A 104 2.20 7.62 -6.00
C ILE A 104 1.59 6.43 -5.28
N VAL A 105 0.29 6.19 -5.46
CA VAL A 105 -0.42 5.02 -4.93
C VAL A 105 -1.05 4.28 -6.11
N THR A 106 -0.80 2.99 -6.21
CA THR A 106 -1.32 2.15 -7.29
C THR A 106 -1.50 0.70 -6.84
N ALA A 107 -2.29 -0.05 -7.59
CA ALA A 107 -2.26 -1.51 -7.56
C ALA A 107 -1.37 -2.03 -8.70
N ASP A 108 -0.82 -3.24 -8.55
CA ASP A 108 -0.13 -3.91 -9.66
C ASP A 108 -1.13 -4.59 -10.62
N HIS A 109 -2.29 -5.02 -10.10
CA HIS A 109 -3.42 -5.53 -10.86
C HIS A 109 -4.76 -5.46 -10.09
N ALA A 110 -5.86 -5.79 -10.76
CA ALA A 110 -7.19 -5.94 -10.15
C ALA A 110 -7.39 -7.34 -9.55
N HIS A 111 -8.43 -7.52 -8.72
CA HIS A 111 -8.73 -8.81 -8.08
C HIS A 111 -10.21 -9.20 -8.23
N ALA A 112 -10.54 -10.43 -7.81
CA ALA A 112 -11.82 -11.10 -8.05
C ALA A 112 -13.01 -10.54 -7.26
N SER A 113 -12.78 -9.85 -6.15
CA SER A 113 -13.86 -9.32 -5.30
C SER A 113 -14.81 -8.40 -6.08
N GLN A 114 -16.12 -8.58 -5.83
CA GLN A 114 -17.19 -7.79 -6.43
C GLN A 114 -18.15 -7.31 -5.35
N ILE A 115 -18.61 -6.07 -5.49
CA ILE A 115 -19.71 -5.54 -4.68
C ILE A 115 -21.01 -5.83 -5.42
N ILE A 116 -21.85 -6.68 -4.84
CA ILE A 116 -23.14 -7.10 -5.39
C ILE A 116 -24.25 -6.94 -4.33
N PRO A 117 -25.54 -6.83 -4.72
CA PRO A 117 -26.65 -6.83 -3.77
C PRO A 117 -26.62 -8.05 -2.84
N ALA A 118 -27.00 -7.88 -1.57
CA ALA A 118 -26.86 -8.92 -0.55
C ALA A 118 -27.62 -10.23 -0.86
N ASP A 119 -28.70 -10.12 -1.63
CA ASP A 119 -29.60 -11.17 -2.07
C ASP A 119 -29.26 -11.76 -3.45
N SER A 120 -28.19 -11.27 -4.09
CA SER A 120 -27.74 -11.77 -5.40
C SER A 120 -26.78 -12.97 -5.27
N LYS A 121 -26.79 -13.84 -6.29
CA LYS A 121 -25.72 -14.82 -6.49
C LYS A 121 -24.56 -14.14 -7.22
N ALA A 122 -23.36 -14.48 -6.78
CA ALA A 122 -22.16 -14.16 -7.55
C ALA A 122 -22.28 -14.72 -8.97
N PRO A 123 -21.81 -13.98 -9.99
CA PRO A 123 -21.61 -14.54 -11.32
C PRO A 123 -20.70 -15.78 -11.24
N ASP A 124 -21.04 -16.82 -11.99
CA ASP A 124 -20.22 -18.04 -12.10
C ASP A 124 -18.85 -17.75 -12.75
#